data_AF-A0ABD3DJN4-F1
#
_entry.id   AF-A0ABD3DJN4-F1
#
_cell.length_a   1.000
_cell.length_b   1.000
_cell.length_c   1.000
_cell.angle_alpha   90.00
_cell.angle_beta   90.00
_cell.angle_gamma   90.00
#
_symmetry.space_group_name_H-M   'P 1'
#
loop_
_entity.id
_entity.type
_entity.pdbx_description
1 polymer ?
#
loop_
_entity_poly.entity_id
_entity_poly.type
_entity_poly.pdbx_seq_one_letter_code
_entity_poly.pdbx_strand_id
1 'polypeptide(L)'
;MSTSASATERRGIPAAAFVEDVQTYLTQLNLDVNSALAFLQERLQQYRVVEMKLLAQQRDLQAKIPDIEKCLDVVATLQAKKGTSEAIIADFEVSEGIYSRARVEDGQSVCLWLGANVMLEYSCEEATTLLQKNLENAKASLEVLVADLQFLRDQVTITQVTIARVYNWDVHQRRLRQATAGVATLES
;
A
#
# COMPACT_ATOMS: atom_id res chain seq x y z
N MET A 1 -21.12 8.88 -25.60
CA MET A 1 -19.90 9.39 -24.96
C MET A 1 -19.58 8.53 -23.76
N SER A 2 -18.31 8.23 -23.58
CA SER A 2 -17.77 7.01 -22.97
C SER A 2 -17.95 6.94 -21.45
N THR A 3 -18.80 6.02 -20.98
CA THR A 3 -18.75 5.52 -19.60
C THR A 3 -17.58 4.56 -19.48
N SER A 4 -16.44 5.05 -18.98
CA SER A 4 -15.32 4.20 -18.57
C SER A 4 -15.80 3.28 -17.45
N ALA A 5 -15.73 1.96 -17.65
CA ALA A 5 -16.00 0.96 -16.63
C ALA A 5 -15.01 1.14 -15.46
N SER A 6 -15.41 1.87 -14.43
CA SER A 6 -14.66 1.99 -13.18
C SER A 6 -14.76 0.66 -12.45
N ALA A 7 -13.61 0.02 -12.19
CA ALA A 7 -13.51 -1.20 -11.40
C ALA A 7 -14.36 -1.07 -10.12
N THR A 8 -15.42 -1.86 -10.03
CA THR A 8 -16.49 -1.72 -9.03
C THR A 8 -15.99 -1.95 -7.61
N GLU A 9 -14.98 -2.82 -7.46
CA GLU A 9 -14.34 -3.16 -6.20
C GLU A 9 -12.87 -3.54 -6.40
N ARG A 10 -12.02 -3.21 -5.43
CA ARG A 10 -10.61 -3.62 -5.40
C ARG A 10 -10.23 -4.06 -4.00
N ARG A 11 -9.81 -5.33 -3.82
CA ARG A 11 -9.52 -5.95 -2.50
C ARG A 11 -10.69 -5.87 -1.49
N GLY A 12 -11.93 -5.97 -1.97
CA GLY A 12 -13.14 -5.82 -1.13
C GLY A 12 -13.41 -4.39 -0.69
N ILE A 13 -12.73 -3.41 -1.30
CA ILE A 13 -12.94 -1.98 -1.07
C ILE A 13 -13.86 -1.46 -2.17
N PRO A 14 -15.05 -0.93 -1.85
CA PRO A 14 -15.97 -0.38 -2.84
C PRO A 14 -15.40 0.88 -3.47
N ALA A 15 -15.57 1.02 -4.78
CA ALA A 15 -15.26 2.29 -5.45
C ALA A 15 -16.19 3.42 -4.97
N ALA A 16 -15.62 4.60 -4.78
CA ALA A 16 -16.35 5.82 -4.52
C ALA A 16 -17.01 6.28 -5.83
N ALA A 17 -18.32 6.52 -5.78
CA ALA A 17 -19.05 7.09 -6.90
C ALA A 17 -18.84 8.61 -6.95
N PHE A 18 -18.53 9.13 -8.13
CA PHE A 18 -18.50 10.57 -8.34
C PHE A 18 -19.94 11.12 -8.38
N VAL A 19 -20.20 12.18 -7.61
CA VAL A 19 -21.52 12.80 -7.51
C VAL A 19 -21.57 14.10 -8.32
N GLU A 20 -22.24 14.05 -9.47
CA GLU A 20 -22.51 15.23 -10.31
C GLU A 20 -23.65 16.07 -9.74
N ASP A 21 -24.82 15.45 -9.52
CA ASP A 21 -26.00 16.09 -8.95
C ASP A 21 -26.27 15.59 -7.52
N VAL A 22 -26.11 16.49 -6.55
CA VAL A 22 -26.24 16.15 -5.12
C VAL A 22 -27.68 15.81 -4.76
N GLN A 23 -28.68 16.45 -5.36
CA GLN A 23 -30.08 16.22 -5.04
C GLN A 23 -30.54 14.83 -5.47
N THR A 24 -30.17 14.41 -6.68
CA THR A 24 -30.41 13.08 -7.22
C THR A 24 -29.71 12.03 -6.37
N TYR A 25 -28.46 12.28 -5.97
CA TYR A 25 -27.70 11.39 -5.09
C TYR A 25 -28.38 11.19 -3.72
N LEU A 26 -28.80 12.26 -3.06
CA LEU A 26 -29.50 12.18 -1.77
C LEU A 26 -30.85 11.45 -1.90
N THR A 27 -31.57 11.69 -2.99
CA THR A 27 -32.87 11.05 -3.26
C THR A 27 -32.73 9.56 -3.56
N GLN A 28 -31.72 9.17 -4.35
CA GLN A 28 -31.43 7.76 -4.65
C GLN A 28 -31.04 6.96 -3.41
N LEU A 29 -30.28 7.57 -2.50
CA LEU A 29 -29.89 6.94 -1.24
C LEU A 29 -30.97 7.06 -0.16
N ASN A 30 -32.01 7.86 -0.40
CA ASN A 30 -33.05 8.18 0.57
C ASN A 30 -32.47 8.69 1.91
N LEU A 31 -31.43 9.53 1.83
CA LEU A 31 -30.73 10.10 2.98
C LEU A 31 -30.94 11.61 3.04
N ASP A 32 -31.07 12.15 4.25
CA ASP A 32 -30.89 13.58 4.47
C ASP A 32 -29.39 13.95 4.41
N VAL A 33 -29.12 15.25 4.29
CA VAL A 33 -27.76 15.77 4.16
C VAL A 33 -26.85 15.29 5.29
N ASN A 34 -27.30 15.33 6.55
CA ASN A 34 -26.44 15.00 7.68
C ASN A 34 -26.09 13.50 7.67
N SER A 35 -27.08 12.64 7.39
CA SER A 35 -26.85 11.21 7.24
C SER A 35 -25.92 10.88 6.07
N ALA A 36 -26.06 11.58 4.93
CA ALA A 36 -25.16 11.41 3.79
C ALA A 36 -23.72 11.85 4.11
N LEU A 37 -23.53 12.96 4.82
CA LEU A 37 -22.21 13.42 5.27
C LEU A 37 -21.58 12.43 6.25
N ALA A 38 -22.34 11.92 7.23
CA ALA A 38 -21.86 10.93 8.18
C ALA A 38 -21.42 9.64 7.47
N PHE A 39 -22.23 9.15 6.53
CA PHE A 39 -21.92 7.97 5.73
C PHE A 39 -20.66 8.14 4.88
N LEU A 40 -20.47 9.30 4.24
CA LEU A 40 -19.27 9.59 3.46
C LEU A 40 -18.03 9.73 4.35
N GLN A 41 -18.16 10.30 5.55
CA GLN A 41 -17.08 10.37 6.53
C GLN A 41 -16.66 8.98 7.02
N GLU A 42 -17.62 8.10 7.30
CA GLU A 42 -17.33 6.71 7.66
C GLU A 42 -16.57 5.99 6.53
N ARG A 43 -17.04 6.14 5.29
CA ARG A 43 -16.36 5.59 4.10
C ARG A 43 -14.92 6.09 3.98
N LEU A 44 -14.72 7.40 4.17
CA LEU A 44 -13.39 8.01 4.13
C LEU A 44 -12.47 7.43 5.20
N GLN A 45 -13.00 7.18 6.41
CA GLN A 45 -12.24 6.55 7.49
C GLN A 45 -11.86 5.11 7.14
N GLN A 46 -12.76 4.34 6.52
CA GLN A 46 -12.47 2.98 6.05
C GLN A 46 -11.33 2.98 5.03
N TYR A 47 -11.36 3.87 4.03
CA TYR A 47 -10.28 3.98 3.04
C TYR A 47 -8.94 4.30 3.69
N ARG A 48 -8.90 5.23 4.65
CA ARG A 48 -7.66 5.59 5.39
C ARG A 48 -7.08 4.42 6.16
N VAL A 49 -7.92 3.62 6.83
CA VAL A 49 -7.45 2.44 7.58
C VAL A 49 -6.80 1.42 6.64
N VAL A 50 -7.38 1.20 5.46
CA VAL A 50 -6.78 0.28 4.48
C VAL A 50 -5.53 0.86 3.86
N GLU A 51 -5.51 2.16 3.54
CA GLU A 51 -4.33 2.86 3.03
C GLU A 51 -3.15 2.74 3.99
N MET A 52 -3.38 2.96 5.29
CA MET A 52 -2.34 2.80 6.31
C MET A 52 -1.77 1.37 6.35
N LYS A 53 -2.62 0.34 6.23
CA LYS A 53 -2.18 -1.06 6.19
C LYS A 53 -1.34 -1.35 4.95
N LEU A 54 -1.77 -0.88 3.78
CA LEU A 54 -1.01 -1.08 2.53
C LEU A 54 0.31 -0.31 2.54
N LEU A 55 0.35 0.91 3.08
CA LEU A 55 1.59 1.67 3.23
C LEU A 55 2.61 0.98 4.15
N ALA A 56 2.15 0.33 5.23
CA ALA A 56 3.03 -0.47 6.09
C ALA A 56 3.62 -1.65 5.31
N GLN A 57 2.78 -2.41 4.60
CA GLN A 57 3.22 -3.52 3.74
C GLN A 57 4.18 -3.06 2.63
N GLN A 58 3.96 -1.87 2.07
CA GLN A 58 4.86 -1.26 1.08
C GLN A 58 6.27 -1.07 1.66
N ARG A 59 6.36 -0.47 2.85
CA ARG A 59 7.64 -0.20 3.52
C ARG A 59 8.37 -1.49 3.83
N ASP A 60 7.66 -2.51 4.32
CA ASP A 60 8.24 -3.81 4.62
C ASP A 60 8.83 -4.46 3.36
N LEU A 61 8.12 -4.41 2.22
CA LEU A 61 8.62 -4.93 0.95
C LEU A 61 9.80 -4.10 0.41
N GLN A 62 9.73 -2.77 0.49
CA GLN A 62 10.81 -1.87 0.08
C GLN A 62 12.08 -2.05 0.91
N ALA A 63 11.98 -2.44 2.18
CA ALA A 63 13.11 -2.80 3.02
C ALA A 63 13.64 -4.20 2.68
N LYS A 64 12.76 -5.18 2.42
CA LYS A 64 13.15 -6.56 2.12
C LYS A 64 13.85 -6.73 0.77
N ILE A 65 13.44 -5.99 -0.26
CA ILE A 65 14.02 -6.10 -1.60
C ILE A 65 15.54 -5.89 -1.60
N PRO A 66 16.10 -4.79 -1.07
CA PRO A 66 17.55 -4.58 -1.05
C PRO A 66 18.26 -5.59 -0.14
N ASP A 67 17.61 -6.09 0.91
CA ASP A 67 18.19 -7.14 1.75
C ASP A 67 18.31 -8.47 0.99
N ILE A 68 17.32 -8.84 0.18
CA ILE A 68 17.39 -10.02 -0.71
C ILE A 68 18.46 -9.83 -1.78
N GLU A 69 18.59 -8.62 -2.35
CA GLU A 69 19.62 -8.30 -3.35
C GLU A 69 21.03 -8.43 -2.75
N LYS A 70 21.26 -7.92 -1.53
CA LYS A 70 22.52 -8.12 -0.81
C LYS A 70 22.82 -9.60 -0.56
N CYS A 71 21.83 -10.39 -0.18
CA CYS A 71 22.01 -11.85 -0.02
C CYS A 71 22.43 -12.51 -1.34
N LEU A 72 21.85 -12.11 -2.47
CA LEU A 72 22.27 -12.59 -3.79
C LEU A 72 23.71 -12.20 -4.12
N ASP A 73 24.11 -10.96 -3.84
CA ASP A 73 25.48 -10.49 -4.07
C ASP A 73 26.51 -11.28 -3.23
N VAL A 74 26.17 -11.62 -1.99
CA VAL A 74 27.01 -12.47 -1.13
C VAL A 74 27.13 -13.87 -1.72
N VAL A 75 26.02 -14.51 -2.10
CA VAL A 75 26.04 -15.84 -2.72
C VAL A 75 26.82 -15.84 -4.03
N ALA A 76 26.67 -14.80 -4.86
CA ALA A 76 27.44 -14.65 -6.09
C ALA A 76 28.95 -14.49 -5.82
N THR A 77 29.32 -13.75 -4.76
CA THR A 77 30.72 -13.61 -4.34
C THR A 77 31.31 -14.95 -3.86
N LEU A 78 30.54 -15.73 -3.11
CA LEU A 78 30.92 -17.08 -2.68
C LEU A 78 31.10 -18.00 -3.90
N GLN A 79 30.20 -17.95 -4.87
CA GLN A 79 30.30 -18.73 -6.11
C GLN A 79 31.48 -18.32 -6.98
N ALA A 80 31.76 -17.02 -7.11
CA ALA A 80 32.87 -16.53 -7.94
C ALA A 80 34.24 -16.94 -7.37
N LYS A 81 34.35 -17.07 -6.05
CA LYS A 81 35.58 -17.48 -5.38
C LYS A 81 35.76 -19.00 -5.31
N LYS A 82 34.72 -19.76 -5.67
CA LYS A 82 34.75 -21.22 -5.77
C LYS A 82 35.80 -21.65 -6.79
N GLY A 83 36.88 -22.27 -6.32
CA GLY A 83 37.96 -22.81 -7.17
C GLY A 83 39.18 -21.92 -7.33
N THR A 84 39.15 -20.68 -6.82
CA THR A 84 40.33 -19.79 -6.80
C THR A 84 41.30 -20.10 -5.64
N SER A 85 40.92 -20.96 -4.68
CA SER A 85 41.67 -21.28 -3.46
C SER A 85 41.99 -20.07 -2.56
N GLU A 86 41.44 -18.90 -2.90
CA GLU A 86 41.57 -17.68 -2.13
C GLU A 86 40.55 -17.67 -0.99
N ALA A 87 41.05 -17.70 0.24
CA ALA A 87 40.20 -17.65 1.41
C ALA A 87 39.50 -16.29 1.53
N ILE A 88 38.20 -16.31 1.80
CA ILE A 88 37.44 -15.08 2.07
C ILE A 88 37.70 -14.70 3.52
N ILE A 89 38.42 -13.60 3.72
CA ILE A 89 38.57 -12.99 5.04
C ILE A 89 37.45 -11.95 5.16
N ALA A 90 36.60 -12.13 6.18
CA ALA A 90 35.50 -11.21 6.47
C ALA A 90 35.51 -10.85 7.96
N ASP A 91 35.17 -9.60 8.28
CA ASP A 91 34.95 -9.18 9.65
C ASP A 91 33.49 -9.50 10.01
N PHE A 92 33.30 -10.51 10.87
CA PHE A 92 31.99 -11.01 11.29
C PHE A 92 31.56 -10.32 12.58
N GLU A 93 30.33 -9.81 12.61
CA GLU A 93 29.75 -9.18 13.81
C GLU A 93 29.33 -10.26 14.81
N VAL A 94 30.04 -10.33 15.94
CA VAL A 94 29.77 -11.31 17.02
C VAL A 94 28.74 -10.74 18.00
N SER A 95 28.78 -9.42 18.21
CA SER A 95 27.86 -8.65 19.03
C SER A 95 27.79 -7.22 18.51
N GLU A 96 26.84 -6.42 18.96
CA GLU A 96 26.63 -5.04 18.50
C GLU A 96 27.92 -4.22 18.61
N GLY A 97 28.49 -3.85 17.46
CA GLY A 97 29.75 -3.10 17.38
C GLY A 97 31.03 -3.92 17.68
N ILE A 98 30.93 -5.23 17.89
CA ILE A 98 32.06 -6.13 18.13
C ILE A 98 32.25 -7.05 16.92
N TYR A 99 33.34 -6.81 16.20
CA TYR A 99 33.69 -7.56 14.99
C TYR A 99 34.90 -8.48 15.25
N SER A 100 34.85 -9.69 14.67
CA SER A 100 35.95 -10.64 14.68
C SER A 100 36.30 -11.05 13.26
N ARG A 101 37.60 -11.11 12.96
CA ARG A 101 38.08 -11.53 11.66
C ARG A 101 37.94 -13.04 11.51
N ALA A 102 37.13 -13.48 10.55
CA ALA A 102 36.91 -14.87 10.24
C ALA A 102 37.45 -15.20 8.84
N ARG A 103 37.97 -16.42 8.69
CA ARG A 103 38.29 -17.02 7.40
C ARG A 103 37.13 -17.94 7.03
N VAL A 104 36.42 -17.62 5.95
CA VAL A 104 35.38 -18.48 5.39
C VAL A 104 36.08 -19.52 4.51
N GLU A 105 35.85 -20.79 4.81
CA GLU A 105 36.33 -21.91 3.99
C GLU A 105 35.50 -22.02 2.70
N ASP A 106 36.01 -22.75 1.70
CA ASP A 106 35.32 -23.00 0.43
C ASP A 106 34.10 -23.93 0.66
N GLY A 107 33.04 -23.36 1.23
CA GLY A 107 31.74 -23.99 1.40
C GLY A 107 30.92 -23.89 0.13
N GLN A 108 30.30 -25.00 -0.28
CA GLN A 108 29.38 -25.03 -1.42
C GLN A 108 27.94 -24.69 -1.02
N SER A 109 27.70 -24.49 0.27
CA SER A 109 26.39 -24.30 0.87
C SER A 109 26.31 -23.03 1.71
N VAL A 110 25.08 -22.52 1.81
CA VAL A 110 24.71 -21.37 2.64
C VAL A 110 23.47 -21.70 3.45
N CYS A 111 23.40 -21.17 4.67
CA CYS A 111 22.24 -21.31 5.53
C CYS A 111 21.30 -20.13 5.32
N LEU A 112 20.05 -20.40 4.93
CA LEU A 112 19.01 -19.39 4.74
C LEU A 112 17.95 -19.50 5.83
N TRP A 113 17.57 -18.36 6.39
CA TRP A 113 16.47 -18.25 7.34
C TRP A 113 15.14 -18.09 6.60
N LEU A 114 14.21 -19.04 6.76
CA LEU A 114 12.93 -19.05 6.05
C LEU A 114 11.79 -18.44 6.88
N GLY A 115 12.07 -18.04 8.12
CA GLY A 115 11.06 -17.59 9.08
C GLY A 115 10.56 -18.72 9.98
N ALA A 116 9.62 -18.39 10.88
CA ALA A 116 9.05 -19.32 11.85
C ALA A 116 10.10 -20.13 12.66
N ASN A 117 11.27 -19.53 12.94
CA ASN A 117 12.40 -20.16 13.61
C ASN A 117 13.03 -21.35 12.87
N VAL A 118 12.92 -21.35 11.53
CA VAL A 118 13.48 -22.39 10.67
C VAL A 118 14.60 -21.83 9.82
N MET A 119 15.75 -22.51 9.87
CA MET A 119 16.91 -22.29 9.01
C MET A 119 17.22 -23.58 8.25
N LEU A 120 17.47 -23.48 6.94
CA LEU A 120 17.85 -24.61 6.12
C LEU A 120 19.13 -24.31 5.34
N GLU A 121 19.94 -25.35 5.17
CA GLU A 121 21.13 -25.32 4.34
C GLU A 121 20.74 -25.58 2.89
N TYR A 122 21.27 -24.77 1.98
CA TYR A 122 21.09 -24.87 0.54
C TYR A 122 22.43 -24.82 -0.15
N SER A 123 22.58 -25.50 -1.29
CA SER A 123 23.71 -25.22 -2.17
C SER A 123 23.64 -23.77 -2.69
N CYS A 124 24.78 -23.21 -3.09
CA CYS A 124 24.79 -21.85 -3.63
C CYS A 124 23.86 -21.68 -4.85
N GLU A 125 23.72 -22.73 -5.68
CA GLU A 125 22.84 -22.72 -6.86
C GLU A 125 21.35 -22.71 -6.46
N GLU A 126 20.96 -23.55 -5.50
CA GLU A 126 19.59 -23.57 -4.97
C GLU A 126 19.25 -22.27 -4.25
N ALA A 127 20.19 -21.74 -3.46
CA ALA A 127 20.04 -20.47 -2.76
C ALA A 127 19.84 -19.31 -3.75
N THR A 128 20.63 -19.27 -4.83
CA THR A 128 20.49 -18.26 -5.88
C THR A 128 19.10 -18.32 -6.52
N THR A 129 18.65 -19.52 -6.89
CA THR A 129 17.34 -19.75 -7.51
C THR A 129 16.21 -19.33 -6.56
N LEU A 130 16.30 -19.71 -5.28
CA LEU A 130 15.31 -19.38 -4.26
C LEU A 130 15.23 -17.87 -4.02
N LEU A 131 16.38 -17.22 -3.86
CA LEU A 131 16.48 -15.78 -3.61
C LEU A 131 16.00 -14.96 -4.82
N GLN A 132 16.32 -15.37 -6.05
CA GLN A 132 15.81 -14.74 -7.27
C GLN A 132 14.30 -14.84 -7.37
N LYS A 133 13.73 -16.03 -7.11
CA LYS A 133 12.28 -16.22 -7.09
C LYS A 133 11.61 -15.36 -6.01
N ASN A 134 12.21 -15.27 -4.82
CA ASN A 134 11.71 -14.42 -3.74
C ASN A 134 11.78 -12.93 -4.11
N LEU A 135 12.86 -12.50 -4.78
CA LEU A 135 13.03 -11.14 -5.27
C LEU A 135 11.97 -10.76 -6.31
N GLU A 136 11.74 -11.64 -7.29
CA GLU A 136 10.71 -11.44 -8.32
C GLU A 136 9.31 -11.35 -7.68
N ASN A 137 8.98 -12.28 -6.78
CA ASN A 137 7.71 -12.25 -6.05
C ASN A 137 7.55 -10.97 -5.22
N ALA A 138 8.60 -10.51 -4.54
CA ALA A 138 8.58 -9.28 -3.76
C ALA A 138 8.39 -8.04 -4.64
N LYS A 139 9.06 -7.96 -5.78
CA LYS A 139 8.92 -6.87 -6.76
C LYS A 139 7.52 -6.84 -7.39
N ALA A 140 7.01 -8.00 -7.82
CA ALA A 140 5.65 -8.12 -8.34
C ALA A 140 4.59 -7.74 -7.29
N SER A 141 4.76 -8.19 -6.04
CA SER A 141 3.87 -7.83 -4.93
C SER A 141 3.89 -6.33 -4.63
N LEU A 142 5.07 -5.69 -4.73
CA LEU A 142 5.21 -4.25 -4.56
C LEU A 142 4.49 -3.48 -5.66
N GLU A 143 4.60 -3.92 -6.91
CA GLU A 143 3.91 -3.29 -8.05
C GLU A 143 2.38 -3.32 -7.89
N VAL A 144 1.84 -4.50 -7.55
CA VAL A 144 0.41 -4.65 -7.26
C VAL A 144 -0.03 -3.71 -6.14
N LEU A 145 0.76 -3.64 -5.06
CA LEU A 145 0.45 -2.82 -3.90
C LEU A 145 0.51 -1.32 -4.21
N VAL A 146 1.46 -0.88 -5.05
CA VAL A 146 1.53 0.51 -5.54
C VAL A 146 0.26 0.86 -6.32
N ALA A 147 -0.20 -0.03 -7.20
CA ALA A 147 -1.43 0.19 -7.95
C ALA A 147 -2.68 0.21 -7.04
N ASP A 148 -2.71 -0.59 -5.97
CA ASP A 148 -3.79 -0.57 -4.99
C ASP A 148 -3.80 0.72 -4.15
N LEU A 149 -2.63 1.23 -3.76
CA LEU A 149 -2.48 2.52 -3.09
C LEU A 149 -2.93 3.68 -3.97
N GLN A 150 -2.64 3.62 -5.28
CA GLN A 150 -3.13 4.63 -6.22
C GLN A 150 -4.65 4.62 -6.29
N PHE A 151 -5.26 3.44 -6.40
CA PHE A 151 -6.73 3.31 -6.38
C PHE A 151 -7.32 3.92 -5.11
N LEU A 152 -6.73 3.65 -3.93
CA LEU A 152 -7.20 4.20 -2.66
C LEU A 152 -7.08 5.72 -2.60
N ARG A 153 -5.99 6.31 -3.10
CA ARG A 153 -5.85 7.77 -3.20
C ARG A 153 -6.95 8.38 -4.05
N ASP A 154 -7.29 7.74 -5.16
CA ASP A 154 -8.38 8.20 -6.02
C ASP A 154 -9.72 8.11 -5.28
N GLN A 155 -9.99 7.01 -4.55
CA GLN A 155 -11.23 6.86 -3.78
C GLN A 155 -11.34 7.91 -2.66
N VAL A 156 -10.24 8.16 -1.94
CA VAL A 156 -10.15 9.20 -0.90
C VAL A 156 -10.47 10.57 -1.52
N THR A 157 -9.86 10.89 -2.66
CA THR A 157 -10.05 12.18 -3.35
C THR A 157 -11.49 12.37 -3.80
N ILE A 158 -12.06 11.37 -4.49
CA ILE A 158 -13.46 11.40 -4.95
C ILE A 158 -14.41 11.60 -3.75
N THR A 159 -14.20 10.85 -2.67
CA THR A 159 -15.04 10.94 -1.46
C THR A 159 -14.96 12.31 -0.81
N GLN A 160 -13.77 12.90 -0.71
CA GLN A 160 -13.57 14.25 -0.17
C GLN A 160 -14.28 15.31 -1.02
N VAL A 161 -14.17 15.22 -2.34
CA VAL A 161 -14.87 16.13 -3.26
C VAL A 161 -16.39 15.97 -3.10
N THR A 162 -16.88 14.74 -3.00
CA THR A 162 -18.31 14.49 -2.77
C THR A 162 -18.79 15.06 -1.43
N ILE A 163 -18.03 14.91 -0.34
CA ILE A 163 -18.34 15.53 0.96
C ILE A 163 -18.45 17.05 0.81
N ALA A 164 -17.47 17.68 0.15
CA ALA A 164 -17.47 19.12 -0.06
C ALA A 164 -18.68 19.59 -0.91
N ARG A 165 -19.04 18.83 -1.94
CA ARG A 165 -20.24 19.10 -2.77
C ARG A 165 -21.53 19.04 -1.96
N VAL A 166 -21.70 17.99 -1.15
CA VAL A 166 -22.89 17.82 -0.30
C VAL A 166 -22.98 18.96 0.71
N TYR A 167 -21.86 19.32 1.34
CA TYR A 167 -21.80 20.45 2.28
C TYR A 167 -22.15 21.79 1.60
N ASN A 168 -21.56 22.07 0.44
CA ASN A 168 -21.83 23.30 -0.31
C ASN A 168 -23.29 23.39 -0.74
N TRP A 169 -23.87 22.27 -1.19
CA TRP A 169 -25.28 22.20 -1.55
C TRP A 169 -26.19 22.51 -0.35
N ASP A 170 -25.91 21.93 0.82
CA ASP A 170 -26.69 22.20 2.04
C ASP A 170 -26.62 23.67 2.47
N VAL A 171 -25.42 24.26 2.45
CA VAL A 171 -25.25 25.70 2.74
C VAL A 171 -26.07 26.55 1.75
N HIS A 172 -26.04 26.21 0.46
CA HIS A 172 -26.84 26.90 -0.55
C HIS A 172 -28.34 26.78 -0.27
N GLN A 173 -28.84 25.57 0.02
CA GLN A 173 -30.25 25.34 0.35
C GLN A 173 -30.68 26.12 1.61
N ARG A 174 -29.85 26.17 2.65
CA ARG A 174 -30.14 26.95 3.86
C ARG A 174 -30.24 28.44 3.58
N ARG A 175 -29.33 28.99 2.76
CA ARG A 175 -29.38 30.40 2.33
C ARG A 175 -30.64 30.73 1.54
N LEU A 176 -31.03 29.86 0.60
CA LEU A 176 -32.26 30.04 -0.18
C LEU A 176 -33.50 30.06 0.72
N ARG A 177 -33.60 29.15 1.71
CA ARG A 177 -34.71 29.11 2.67
C ARG A 177 -34.77 30.36 3.56
N GLN A 178 -33.62 30.90 3.95
CA GLN A 178 -33.57 32.15 4.72
C GLN A 178 -33.99 33.36 3.88
N ALA A 179 -33.58 33.41 2.61
CA ALA A 179 -33.98 34.47 1.70
C ALA A 179 -35.50 34.45 1.41
N THR A 180 -36.09 33.27 1.18
CA THR A 180 -37.55 33.15 0.97
C THR A 180 -38.35 33.47 2.24
N ALA A 181 -37.87 33.08 3.42
CA ALA A 181 -38.50 33.46 4.69
C ALA A 181 -38.43 34.98 4.97
N GLY A 182 -37.32 35.64 4.61
CA GLY A 182 -37.17 37.09 4.76
C GLY A 182 -38.11 37.90 3.88
N VAL A 183 -38.37 37.44 2.64
CA VAL A 183 -39.31 38.09 1.72
C VAL A 183 -40.76 37.96 2.21
N ALA A 184 -41.16 36.77 2.69
CA ALA A 184 -42.52 36.55 3.19
C ALA A 184 -42.87 37.41 4.43
N THR A 185 -41.87 37.80 5.23
CA THR A 185 -42.06 38.63 6.43
C THR A 185 -42.15 40.13 6.11
N LEU A 186 -41.74 40.56 4.91
CA LEU A 186 -41.82 41.96 4.45
C LEU A 186 -43.13 42.26 3.69
N GLU A 187 -43.80 41.22 3.19
CA GLU A 187 -45.10 41.34 2.49
C GLU A 187 -46.33 41.13 3.41
N SER A 188 -46.12 40.95 4.72
CA SER A 188 -47.18 40.86 5.74
C SER A 188 -47.16 42.06 6.69
#